data_AF-A0A0C9YSB3-F1
#
_entry.id   AF-A0A0C9YSB3-F1
#
_cell.length_a   1.000
_cell.length_b   1.000
_cell.length_c   1.000
_cell.angle_alpha   90.00
_cell.angle_beta   90.00
_cell.angle_gamma   90.00
#
_symmetry.space_group_name_H-M   'P 1'
#
loop_
_entity.id
_entity.type
_entity.pdbx_description
1 polymer ?
#
loop_
_entity_poly.entity_id
_entity_poly.type
_entity_poly.pdbx_seq_one_letter_code
_entity_poly.pdbx_strand_id
1 'polypeptide(L)'
;MVGPIRTNDTPSEGASSSATIKVQPPRPPNAWILYRSDKLRQLPPAKGRAQADVSKTISAMWKNETDTVRLFYERMADARKAEHQRLYPDYRFQPVKR
;
A
#
# COMPACT_ATOMS: atom_id res chain seq x y z
N MET A 1 -33.86 3.15 -6.10
CA MET A 1 -32.48 3.62 -5.88
C MET A 1 -31.80 2.61 -4.97
N VAL A 2 -31.13 1.61 -5.55
CA VAL A 2 -30.62 0.45 -4.82
C VAL A 2 -29.10 0.53 -4.86
N GLY A 3 -28.48 0.86 -3.72
CA GLY A 3 -27.03 0.85 -3.57
C GLY A 3 -26.50 -0.60 -3.57
N PRO A 4 -25.29 -0.86 -4.08
CA PRO A 4 -24.74 -2.20 -4.10
C PRO A 4 -24.32 -2.66 -2.69
N ILE A 5 -24.89 -3.80 -2.29
CA ILE A 5 -24.55 -4.59 -1.10
C ILE A 5 -23.07 -4.99 -1.19
N ARG A 6 -22.24 -4.57 -0.23
CA ARG A 6 -20.89 -5.14 -0.02
C ARG A 6 -21.02 -6.38 0.86
N THR A 7 -21.15 -7.55 0.24
CA THR A 7 -21.00 -8.85 0.92
C THR A 7 -19.53 -9.07 1.24
N ASN A 8 -19.11 -8.85 2.48
CA ASN A 8 -17.79 -9.27 2.94
C ASN A 8 -17.93 -10.63 3.64
N ASP A 9 -17.86 -11.68 2.84
CA ASP A 9 -17.74 -13.07 3.30
C ASP A 9 -16.44 -13.23 4.10
N THR A 10 -16.57 -13.80 5.29
CA THR A 10 -15.48 -14.17 6.19
C THR A 10 -15.37 -15.68 6.17
N PRO A 11 -14.16 -16.25 6.22
CA PRO A 11 -13.98 -17.44 7.04
C PRO A 11 -12.94 -17.27 8.15
N SER A 12 -13.29 -17.96 9.23
CA SER A 12 -12.62 -18.16 10.52
C SER A 12 -11.46 -19.18 10.42
N GLU A 13 -10.91 -19.54 11.58
CA GLU A 13 -9.87 -20.56 11.86
C GLU A 13 -8.41 -20.09 11.71
N GLY A 14 -7.45 -20.40 12.59
CA GLY A 14 -7.40 -21.19 13.82
C GLY A 14 -5.91 -21.34 14.24
N ALA A 15 -5.66 -21.48 15.54
CA ALA A 15 -4.49 -22.09 16.18
C ALA A 15 -3.05 -21.50 16.07
N SER A 16 -2.57 -21.01 17.21
CA SER A 16 -1.36 -21.45 17.97
C SER A 16 0.09 -21.25 17.46
N SER A 17 0.85 -20.48 18.27
CA SER A 17 2.17 -20.81 18.85
C SER A 17 3.43 -20.93 17.96
N SER A 18 4.32 -19.93 18.04
CA SER A 18 5.71 -20.07 18.53
C SER A 18 6.55 -18.83 18.17
N ALA A 19 7.13 -18.22 19.21
CA ALA A 19 8.00 -17.07 19.13
C ALA A 19 9.34 -17.43 18.44
N THR A 20 9.44 -17.07 17.17
CA THR A 20 10.68 -16.88 16.43
C THR A 20 10.63 -15.43 15.94
N ILE A 21 11.75 -14.71 15.88
CA ILE A 21 11.78 -13.37 15.27
C ILE A 21 11.54 -13.54 13.77
N LYS A 22 10.27 -13.72 13.39
CA LYS A 22 9.82 -13.83 12.02
C LYS A 22 9.90 -12.42 11.44
N VAL A 23 10.84 -12.19 10.52
CA VAL A 23 10.84 -11.01 9.67
C VAL A 23 9.53 -11.07 8.87
N GLN A 24 8.50 -10.40 9.38
CA GLN A 24 7.21 -10.30 8.71
C GLN A 24 7.46 -9.60 7.36
N PRO A 25 7.08 -10.20 6.22
CA PRO A 25 7.31 -9.59 4.94
C PRO A 25 6.60 -8.22 4.88
N PRO A 26 7.26 -7.19 4.31
CA PRO A 26 6.73 -5.85 4.27
C PRO A 26 5.46 -5.80 3.41
N ARG A 27 4.57 -4.85 3.70
CA ARG A 27 3.32 -4.72 2.95
C ARG A 27 3.61 -4.49 1.45
N PRO A 28 2.86 -5.12 0.54
CA PRO A 28 2.96 -4.76 -0.87
C PRO A 28 2.57 -3.28 -1.05
N PRO A 29 3.35 -2.49 -1.81
CA PRO A 29 3.08 -1.07 -2.02
C PRO A 29 1.82 -0.90 -2.89
N ASN A 30 0.89 -0.05 -2.44
CA ASN A 30 -0.25 0.35 -3.27
C ASN A 30 0.15 1.44 -4.29
N ALA A 31 -0.77 1.82 -5.19
CA ALA A 31 -0.53 2.79 -6.24
C ALA A 31 0.01 4.13 -5.71
N TRP A 32 -0.58 4.63 -4.63
CA TRP A 32 -0.15 5.87 -3.97
C TRP A 32 1.27 5.77 -3.39
N ILE A 33 1.64 4.66 -2.75
CA ILE A 33 2.98 4.46 -2.20
C ILE A 33 4.03 4.41 -3.32
N LEU A 34 3.71 3.78 -4.45
CA LEU A 34 4.58 3.78 -5.64
C LEU A 34 4.75 5.19 -6.20
N TYR A 35 3.64 5.90 -6.43
CA TYR A 35 3.64 7.27 -6.92
C TYR A 35 4.40 8.22 -6.00
N ARG A 36 4.14 8.15 -4.69
CA ARG A 36 4.81 9.00 -3.70
C ARG A 36 6.30 8.73 -3.68
N SER A 37 6.72 7.47 -3.69
CA SER A 37 8.15 7.10 -3.74
C SER A 37 8.80 7.65 -5.00
N ASP A 38 8.11 7.61 -6.14
CA ASP A 38 8.61 8.17 -7.38
C ASP A 38 8.77 9.70 -7.31
N LYS A 39 7.72 10.43 -6.93
CA LYS A 39 7.76 11.89 -6.78
C LYS A 39 8.76 12.33 -5.71
N LEU A 40 8.92 11.57 -4.63
CA LEU A 40 9.91 11.87 -3.59
C LEU A 40 11.35 11.79 -4.13
N ARG A 41 11.64 10.88 -5.07
CA ARG A 41 12.95 10.81 -5.75
C ARG A 41 13.17 11.95 -6.74
N GLN A 42 12.09 12.46 -7.35
CA GLN A 42 12.15 13.60 -8.27
C GLN A 42 12.34 14.93 -7.53
N LEU A 43 11.88 15.03 -6.28
CA LEU A 43 12.07 16.22 -5.46
C LEU A 43 13.52 16.27 -4.94
N PRO A 44 14.09 17.48 -4.77
CA PRO A 44 15.39 17.63 -4.16
C PRO A 44 15.38 17.03 -2.75
N PRO A 45 16.51 16.47 -2.28
CA PRO A 45 16.59 15.85 -0.97
C PRO A 45 16.06 16.81 0.08
N ALA A 46 15.09 16.33 0.87
CA ALA A 46 14.41 17.08 1.92
C ALA A 46 15.37 17.38 3.09
N LYS A 47 16.44 18.15 2.85
CA LYS A 47 17.30 18.68 3.90
C LYS A 47 16.46 19.62 4.76
N GLY A 48 15.96 19.11 5.88
CA GLY A 48 15.15 19.86 6.84
C GLY A 48 13.67 20.04 6.50
N ARG A 49 13.14 19.45 5.41
CA ARG A 49 11.68 19.49 5.14
C ARG A 49 10.97 18.35 5.87
N ALA A 50 9.91 18.68 6.58
CA ALA A 50 9.08 17.69 7.24
C ALA A 50 8.42 16.76 6.20
N GLN A 51 8.53 15.46 6.42
CA GLN A 51 7.89 14.45 5.57
C GLN A 51 6.37 14.65 5.48
N ALA A 52 5.76 15.24 6.51
CA ALA A 52 4.35 15.61 6.52
C ALA A 52 4.00 16.60 5.40
N ASP A 53 4.80 17.65 5.21
CA ASP A 53 4.50 18.66 4.18
C ASP A 53 4.74 18.14 2.78
N VAL A 54 5.80 17.34 2.59
CA VAL A 54 6.02 16.63 1.32
C VAL A 54 4.84 15.70 1.00
N SER A 55 4.30 15.02 2.01
CA SER A 55 3.09 14.20 1.84
C SER A 55 1.90 15.00 1.34
N LYS A 56 1.66 16.18 1.94
CA LYS A 56 0.53 17.04 1.58
C LYS A 56 0.65 17.50 0.12
N THR A 57 1.84 17.96 -0.29
CA THR A 57 2.10 18.39 -1.67
C THR A 57 1.87 17.25 -2.66
N ILE A 58 2.48 16.09 -2.43
CA ILE A 58 2.33 14.95 -3.34
C ILE A 58 0.87 14.48 -3.38
N SER A 59 0.13 14.57 -2.27
CA SER A 59 -1.29 14.18 -2.20
C SER A 59 -2.14 15.09 -3.07
N ALA A 60 -1.85 16.40 -3.09
CA ALA A 60 -2.49 17.35 -3.99
C ALA A 60 -2.14 17.05 -5.45
N MET A 61 -0.89 16.70 -5.75
CA MET A 61 -0.48 16.31 -7.10
C MET A 61 -1.23 15.06 -7.57
N TRP A 62 -1.33 14.01 -6.75
CA TRP A 62 -2.04 12.78 -7.11
C TRP A 62 -3.52 13.01 -7.42
N LYS A 63 -4.18 13.90 -6.67
CA LYS A 63 -5.58 14.29 -6.95
C LYS A 63 -5.75 15.02 -8.28
N ASN A 64 -4.74 15.77 -8.72
CA ASN A 64 -4.74 16.50 -9.99
C ASN A 64 -4.12 15.70 -11.14
N GLU A 65 -3.57 14.52 -10.86
CA GLU A 65 -2.90 13.68 -11.85
C GLU A 65 -3.94 13.01 -12.76
N THR A 66 -3.56 12.80 -14.02
CA THR A 66 -4.45 12.21 -15.03
C THR A 66 -4.85 10.78 -14.67
N ASP A 67 -6.04 10.35 -15.10
CA ASP A 67 -6.52 8.98 -14.90
C ASP A 67 -5.58 7.93 -15.51
N THR A 68 -4.91 8.26 -16.62
CA THR A 68 -3.93 7.37 -17.25
C THR A 68 -2.74 7.05 -16.35
N VAL A 69 -2.21 8.06 -15.66
CA VAL A 69 -1.10 7.90 -14.73
C VAL A 69 -1.58 7.17 -13.47
N ARG A 70 -2.77 7.52 -12.94
CA ARG A 70 -3.35 6.80 -11.80
C ARG A 70 -3.52 5.30 -12.12
N LEU A 71 -4.08 4.98 -13.28
CA LEU A 71 -4.26 3.61 -13.77
C LEU A 71 -2.92 2.88 -13.97
N PHE A 72 -1.88 3.57 -14.46
CA PHE A 72 -0.54 3.01 -14.59
C PHE A 72 0.00 2.55 -13.22
N TYR A 73 -0.09 3.40 -12.20
CA TYR A 73 0.34 3.04 -10.84
C TYR A 73 -0.54 1.98 -10.18
N GLU A 74 -1.85 1.95 -10.48
CA GLU A 74 -2.77 0.89 -10.04
C GLU A 74 -2.37 -0.46 -10.61
N ARG A 75 -2.13 -0.55 -11.92
CA ARG A 75 -1.67 -1.79 -12.58
C ARG A 75 -0.34 -2.27 -12.01
N MET A 76 0.59 -1.35 -11.74
CA MET A 76 1.85 -1.68 -11.08
C MET A 76 1.64 -2.20 -9.66
N ALA A 77 0.74 -1.59 -8.90
CA ALA A 77 0.42 -2.02 -7.55
C ALA A 77 -0.23 -3.41 -7.54
N ASP A 78 -1.13 -3.69 -8.48
CA ASP A 78 -1.76 -5.01 -8.64
C ASP A 78 -0.72 -6.07 -9.00
N ALA A 79 0.21 -5.77 -9.91
CA ALA A 79 1.31 -6.68 -10.23
C ALA A 79 2.19 -6.98 -9.00
N ARG A 80 2.55 -5.96 -8.21
CA ARG A 80 3.34 -6.14 -6.98
C ARG A 80 2.56 -6.90 -5.90
N LYS A 81 1.25 -6.68 -5.81
CA LYS A 81 0.38 -7.42 -4.89
C LYS A 81 0.30 -8.89 -5.29
N ALA A 82 0.13 -9.19 -6.58
CA ALA A 82 0.10 -10.55 -7.10
C ALA A 82 1.45 -11.26 -6.89
N GLU A 83 2.56 -10.58 -7.16
CA GLU A 83 3.90 -11.10 -6.91
C GLU A 83 4.11 -11.38 -5.41
N HIS A 84 3.72 -10.43 -4.55
CA HIS A 84 3.81 -10.62 -3.10
C HIS A 84 2.95 -11.78 -2.62
N GLN A 85 1.73 -11.94 -3.15
CA GLN A 85 0.86 -13.07 -2.80
C GLN A 85 1.46 -14.41 -3.25
N ARG A 86 2.16 -14.43 -4.39
CA ARG A 86 2.88 -15.63 -4.87
C ARG A 86 4.10 -15.95 -4.01
N LEU A 87 4.84 -14.94 -3.57
CA LEU A 87 6.04 -15.08 -2.72
C LEU A 87 5.69 -15.40 -1.27
N TYR A 88 4.57 -14.87 -0.78
CA TYR A 88 4.11 -15.01 0.59
C TYR A 88 2.63 -15.41 0.60
N PRO A 89 2.32 -16.67 0.25
CA PRO A 89 0.94 -17.17 0.22
C PRO A 89 0.27 -17.11 1.59
N ASP A 90 1.02 -17.32 2.68
CA ASP A 90 0.56 -17.21 4.07
C ASP A 90 0.58 -15.78 4.63
N TYR A 91 0.82 -14.77 3.78
CA TYR A 91 0.87 -13.39 4.25
C TYR A 91 -0.49 -12.92 4.74
N ARG A 92 -0.55 -12.54 6.02
CA ARG A 92 -1.70 -11.88 6.61
C ARG A 92 -1.30 -10.56 7.26
N PHE A 93 -2.01 -9.49 6.90
CA PHE A 93 -1.78 -8.19 7.50
C PHE A 93 -2.19 -8.21 8.99
N GLN A 94 -1.22 -8.00 9.87
CA GLN A 94 -1.43 -7.87 11.31
C GLN A 94 -1.09 -6.43 11.73
N PRO A 95 -2.08 -5.57 11.98
CA PRO A 95 -1.82 -4.23 12.47
C PRO A 95 -1.25 -4.30 13.89
N VAL A 96 -0.03 -3.80 14.08
CA VAL A 96 0.53 -3.59 15.42
C VAL A 96 -0.17 -2.38 16.01
N LYS A 97 -0.97 -2.57 17.06
CA LYS A 97 -1.43 -1.46 17.90
C LYS A 97 -0.21 -0.92 18.64
N ARG A 98 0.15 0.32 18.35
CA ARG A 98 1.13 1.11 19.10
C ARG A 98 0.39 2.07 20.00
#